data_AF-A0A852TG42-F1
#
_entry.id   AF-A0A852TG42-F1
#
_cell.length_a   1.000
_cell.length_b   1.000
_cell.length_c   1.000
_cell.angle_alpha   90.00
_cell.angle_beta   90.00
_cell.angle_gamma   90.00
#
_symmetry.space_group_name_H-M   'P 1'
#
loop_
_entity.id
_entity.type
_entity.pdbx_description
1 polymer ?
#
loop_
_entity_poly.entity_id
_entity_poly.type
_entity_poly.pdbx_seq_one_letter_code
_entity_poly.pdbx_strand_id
1 'polypeptide(L)'
;MERPKNKFLEELDHRLGNHEDKKGILLEYETHIEEILLESYGCSNENELMERIISRLGSPEEIASLWKQELSVTPSNMKWLFILMNIFFFGGGSLLTLFHNLFQWNWLSMVWRHLTAIPSIIAFIYMFFWALLGYEIGKGFGHGGRTLLKKTFLLSLIPNLMLMVLTVFEIIPHSWFEPLLTKTFIIACIILTILLYPISWLGYRWGRKASI
;
A
#
# COMPACT_ATOMS: atom_id res chain seq x y z
N MET A 1 34.60 4.01 19.28
CA MET A 1 34.00 4.07 17.93
C MET A 1 32.47 4.08 17.95
N GLU A 2 31.80 3.55 18.98
CA GLU A 2 30.32 3.56 19.08
C GLU A 2 29.70 4.92 19.45
N ARG A 3 30.45 5.81 20.13
CA ARG A 3 29.94 7.12 20.58
C ARG A 3 29.46 8.03 19.44
N PRO A 4 30.20 8.21 18.32
CA PRO A 4 29.74 9.03 17.20
C PRO A 4 28.48 8.47 16.52
N LYS A 5 28.40 7.14 16.34
CA LYS A 5 27.22 6.43 15.84
C LYS A 5 25.99 6.74 16.70
N ASN A 6 26.10 6.51 18.01
CA ASN A 6 24.96 6.68 18.93
C ASN A 6 24.49 8.14 18.97
N LYS A 7 25.41 9.11 18.97
CA LYS A 7 25.05 10.54 18.91
C LYS A 7 24.32 10.91 17.62
N PHE A 8 24.77 10.40 16.48
CA PHE A 8 24.14 10.66 15.19
C PHE A 8 22.71 10.09 15.15
N LEU A 9 22.55 8.83 15.58
CA LEU A 9 21.25 8.16 15.58
C LEU A 9 20.28 8.78 16.59
N GLU A 10 20.75 9.22 17.75
CA GLU A 10 19.93 9.89 18.76
C GLU A 10 19.44 11.27 18.29
N GLU A 11 20.30 12.05 17.64
CA GLU A 11 19.90 13.33 17.03
C GLU A 11 18.90 13.11 15.87
N LEU A 12 19.15 12.10 15.03
CA LEU A 12 18.23 11.74 13.95
C LEU A 12 16.87 11.27 14.51
N ASP A 13 16.87 10.45 15.55
CA ASP A 13 15.68 9.98 16.26
C ASP A 13 14.83 11.15 16.79
N HIS A 14 15.48 12.12 17.44
CA HIS A 14 14.83 13.31 17.96
C HIS A 14 14.24 14.18 16.83
N ARG A 15 14.99 14.39 15.74
CA ARG A 15 14.58 15.23 14.61
C ARG A 15 13.45 14.62 13.78
N LEU A 16 13.39 13.29 13.68
CA LEU A 16 12.31 12.55 13.01
C LEU A 16 10.98 12.60 13.79
N GLY A 17 11.00 12.83 15.11
CA GLY A 17 9.79 12.95 15.93
C GLY A 17 8.93 11.67 15.90
N ASN A 18 7.65 11.81 15.54
CA ASN A 18 6.67 10.71 15.45
C ASN A 18 6.55 10.13 14.02
N HIS A 19 7.64 10.06 13.26
CA HIS A 19 7.63 9.52 11.89
C HIS A 19 7.14 8.06 11.86
N GLU A 20 6.19 7.71 10.97
CA GLU A 20 5.59 6.37 10.91
C GLU A 20 6.63 5.26 10.68
N ASP A 21 7.66 5.54 9.87
CA ASP A 21 8.76 4.61 9.56
C ASP A 21 10.07 4.91 10.32
N LYS A 22 9.99 5.63 11.45
CA LYS A 22 11.16 6.06 12.23
C LYS A 22 12.15 4.93 12.52
N LYS A 23 11.64 3.75 12.89
CA LYS A 23 12.48 2.58 13.19
C LYS A 23 13.19 2.03 11.96
N GLY A 24 12.54 2.06 10.78
CA GLY A 24 13.13 1.60 9.53
C GLY A 24 14.27 2.52 9.09
N ILE A 25 14.02 3.83 9.13
CA ILE A 25 15.02 4.86 8.82
C ILE A 25 16.24 4.72 9.74
N LEU A 26 16.04 4.61 11.05
CA LEU A 26 17.16 4.48 11.99
C LEU A 26 18.01 3.23 11.74
N LEU A 27 17.38 2.10 11.40
CA LEU A 27 18.08 0.85 11.10
C LEU A 27 18.89 0.93 9.80
N GLU A 28 18.35 1.62 8.79
CA GLU A 28 19.04 1.85 7.51
C GLU A 28 20.29 2.70 7.72
N TYR A 29 20.17 3.83 8.41
CA TYR A 29 21.31 4.69 8.72
C TYR A 29 22.29 4.01 9.70
N GLU A 30 21.82 3.18 10.62
CA GLU A 30 22.69 2.35 11.46
C GLU A 30 23.58 1.45 10.62
N THR A 31 23.01 0.74 9.64
CA THR A 31 23.74 -0.15 8.73
C THR A 31 24.80 0.61 7.94
N HIS A 32 24.45 1.77 7.38
CA HIS A 32 25.39 2.60 6.62
C HIS A 32 26.50 3.21 7.48
N ILE A 33 26.19 3.61 8.71
CA ILE A 33 27.22 4.09 9.64
C ILE A 33 28.18 2.96 10.00
N GLU A 34 27.68 1.74 10.20
CA GLU A 34 28.53 0.57 10.46
C GLU A 34 29.49 0.27 9.30
N GLU A 35 29.02 0.39 8.05
CA GLU A 35 29.89 0.28 6.86
C GLU A 35 30.99 1.35 6.87
N ILE A 36 30.65 2.60 7.18
CA ILE A 36 31.62 3.72 7.27
C ILE A 36 32.63 3.48 8.40
N LEU A 37 32.19 2.92 9.53
CA LEU A 37 33.07 2.58 10.66
C LEU A 37 34.06 1.48 10.29
N LEU A 38 33.62 0.46 9.55
CA LEU A 38 34.47 -0.62 9.06
C LEU A 38 35.52 -0.11 8.06
N GLU A 39 35.13 0.79 7.15
CA GLU A 39 36.06 1.43 6.20
C GLU A 39 37.06 2.38 6.88
N SER A 40 36.71 2.89 8.07
CA SER A 40 37.52 3.87 8.80
C SER A 40 38.39 3.24 9.89
N TYR A 41 38.69 1.94 9.76
CA TYR A 41 39.52 1.17 10.68
C TYR A 41 40.93 1.79 10.81
N GLY A 42 41.16 2.55 11.88
CA GLY A 42 42.41 3.28 12.13
C GLY A 42 42.24 4.75 12.50
N CYS A 43 41.06 5.35 12.27
CA CYS A 43 40.76 6.70 12.72
C CYS A 43 40.44 6.70 14.23
N SER A 44 41.36 7.22 15.05
CA SER A 44 41.18 7.30 16.51
C SER A 44 40.47 8.58 16.98
N ASN A 45 40.22 9.52 16.08
CA ASN A 45 39.62 10.81 16.40
C ASN A 45 38.09 10.77 16.20
N GLU A 46 37.33 10.91 17.28
CA GLU A 46 35.86 10.90 17.24
C GLU A 46 35.27 12.03 16.39
N ASN A 47 35.94 13.19 16.33
CA ASN A 47 35.46 14.34 15.55
C ASN A 47 35.61 14.10 14.05
N GLU A 48 36.75 13.54 13.63
CA GLU A 48 37.02 13.21 12.24
C GLU A 48 36.10 12.10 11.72
N LEU A 49 35.76 11.15 12.59
CA LEU A 49 34.77 10.11 12.31
C LEU A 49 33.37 10.72 12.11
N MET A 50 32.97 11.67 12.96
CA MET A 50 31.69 12.37 12.85
C MET A 50 31.62 13.21 11.56
N GLU A 51 32.68 13.94 11.22
CA GLU A 51 32.77 14.69 9.95
C GLU A 51 32.68 13.75 8.74
N ARG A 52 33.29 12.56 8.81
CA ARG A 52 33.19 11.57 7.74
C ARG A 52 31.78 11.00 7.59
N ILE A 53 31.08 10.77 8.70
CA ILE A 53 29.67 10.36 8.69
C ILE A 53 28.82 11.46 8.04
N ILE A 54 28.95 12.72 8.50
CA ILE A 54 28.18 13.86 8.00
C ILE A 54 28.47 14.15 6.53
N SER A 55 29.74 14.09 6.11
CA SER A 55 30.12 14.38 4.71
C SER A 55 29.61 13.33 3.70
N ARG A 56 29.43 12.07 4.12
CA ARG A 56 28.90 11.01 3.26
C ARG A 56 27.38 10.88 3.30
N LEU A 57 26.78 10.98 4.49
CA LEU A 57 25.35 10.71 4.68
C LEU A 57 24.50 11.99 4.74
N GLY A 58 25.13 13.14 4.92
CA GLY A 58 24.45 14.39 5.28
C GLY A 58 24.31 14.55 6.79
N SER A 59 23.96 15.75 7.22
CA SER A 59 23.67 16.02 8.63
C SER A 59 22.33 15.40 9.06
N PRO A 60 22.15 15.04 10.34
CA PRO A 60 20.86 14.55 10.85
C PRO A 60 19.69 15.50 10.57
N GLU A 61 19.95 16.80 10.50
CA GLU A 61 18.96 17.82 10.15
C GLU A 61 18.56 17.78 8.68
N GLU A 62 19.52 17.68 7.76
CA GLU A 62 19.26 17.52 6.33
C GLU A 62 18.49 16.22 6.05
N ILE A 63 18.91 15.12 6.68
CA ILE A 63 18.24 13.82 6.56
C ILE A 63 16.80 13.92 7.07
N ALA A 64 16.59 14.46 8.27
CA ALA A 64 15.25 14.63 8.81
C ALA A 64 14.39 15.56 7.94
N SER A 65 14.97 16.59 7.32
CA SER A 65 14.27 17.48 6.40
C SER A 65 13.87 16.78 5.09
N LEU A 66 14.75 15.94 4.53
CA LEU A 66 14.49 15.10 3.36
C LEU A 66 13.32 14.15 3.62
N TRP A 67 13.36 13.41 4.73
CA TRP A 67 12.28 12.49 5.11
C TRP A 67 10.96 13.21 5.42
N LYS A 68 11.01 14.41 6.03
CA LYS A 68 9.82 15.26 6.21
C LYS A 68 9.26 15.79 4.90
N GLN A 69 10.12 16.12 3.93
CA GLN A 69 9.72 16.60 2.62
C GLN A 69 9.15 15.46 1.76
N GLU A 70 9.73 14.26 1.83
CA GLU A 70 9.23 13.06 1.15
C GLU A 70 7.82 12.66 1.67
N LEU A 71 7.56 12.87 2.96
CA LEU A 71 6.20 12.79 3.55
C LEU A 71 5.22 13.87 3.02
N SER A 72 5.68 15.01 2.53
CA SER A 72 4.78 16.02 1.97
C SER A 72 4.30 15.65 0.55
N VAL A 73 5.07 14.82 -0.15
CA VAL A 73 4.78 14.41 -1.53
C VAL A 73 4.17 13.00 -1.60
N THR A 74 4.44 12.12 -0.61
CA THR A 74 4.21 10.68 -0.74
C THR A 74 3.61 10.02 0.53
N PRO A 75 2.43 10.44 1.05
CA PRO A 75 1.47 9.41 1.47
C PRO A 75 -0.02 9.79 1.42
N SER A 76 -0.40 11.07 1.37
CA SER A 76 -1.81 11.47 1.55
C SER A 76 -2.66 11.14 0.32
N ASN A 77 -2.21 11.57 -0.86
CA ASN A 77 -3.05 11.51 -2.07
C ASN A 77 -3.27 10.09 -2.59
N MET A 78 -2.23 9.23 -2.58
CA MET A 78 -2.36 7.84 -3.06
C MET A 78 -3.17 6.97 -2.09
N LYS A 79 -3.00 7.15 -0.78
CA LYS A 79 -3.79 6.44 0.24
C LYS A 79 -5.27 6.87 0.18
N TRP A 80 -5.54 8.16 -0.03
CA TRP A 80 -6.89 8.66 -0.26
C TRP A 80 -7.48 8.20 -1.59
N LEU A 81 -6.72 8.22 -2.68
CA LEU A 81 -7.16 7.70 -3.98
C LEU A 81 -7.59 6.25 -3.86
N PHE A 82 -6.83 5.45 -3.11
CA PHE A 82 -7.16 4.05 -2.86
C PHE A 82 -8.43 3.85 -2.04
N ILE A 83 -8.56 4.58 -0.93
CA ILE A 83 -9.76 4.53 -0.09
C ILE A 83 -10.98 4.98 -0.89
N LEU A 84 -10.83 6.06 -1.68
CA LEU A 84 -11.88 6.65 -2.50
C LEU A 84 -12.28 5.72 -3.65
N MET A 85 -11.33 5.06 -4.32
CA MET A 85 -11.62 4.05 -5.34
C MET A 85 -12.39 2.86 -4.76
N ASN A 86 -12.01 2.36 -3.58
CA ASN A 86 -12.74 1.27 -2.93
C ASN A 86 -14.15 1.68 -2.50
N ILE A 87 -14.31 2.87 -1.92
CA ILE A 87 -15.62 3.43 -1.59
C ILE A 87 -16.44 3.62 -2.86
N PHE A 88 -15.84 4.07 -3.96
CA PHE A 88 -16.52 4.26 -5.24
C PHE A 88 -16.97 2.93 -5.84
N PHE A 89 -16.10 1.92 -5.88
CA PHE A 89 -16.46 0.59 -6.39
C PHE A 89 -17.50 -0.10 -5.52
N PHE A 90 -17.30 -0.10 -4.19
CA PHE A 90 -18.20 -0.78 -3.25
C PHE A 90 -19.52 -0.02 -3.08
N GLY A 91 -19.44 1.28 -2.81
CA GLY A 91 -20.60 2.14 -2.63
C GLY A 91 -21.38 2.35 -3.93
N GLY A 92 -20.67 2.57 -5.05
CA GLY A 92 -21.28 2.67 -6.37
C GLY A 92 -21.96 1.37 -6.80
N GLY A 93 -21.31 0.22 -6.62
CA GLY A 93 -21.93 -1.09 -6.88
C GLY A 93 -23.14 -1.37 -6.00
N SER A 94 -23.06 -1.02 -4.71
CA SER A 94 -24.17 -1.19 -3.76
C SER A 94 -25.37 -0.29 -4.10
N LEU A 95 -25.12 0.99 -4.38
CA LEU A 95 -26.15 1.94 -4.80
C LEU A 95 -26.78 1.54 -6.13
N LEU A 96 -25.96 1.10 -7.10
CA LEU A 96 -26.44 0.63 -8.39
C LEU A 96 -27.37 -0.59 -8.23
N THR A 97 -26.99 -1.55 -7.39
CA THR A 97 -27.81 -2.73 -7.07
C THR A 97 -29.13 -2.32 -6.40
N LEU A 98 -29.07 -1.43 -5.39
CA LEU A 98 -30.26 -0.93 -4.69
C LEU A 98 -31.19 -0.19 -5.65
N PHE A 99 -30.67 0.74 -6.43
CA PHE A 99 -31.49 1.53 -7.35
C PHE A 99 -32.09 0.65 -8.45
N HIS A 100 -31.36 -0.34 -8.97
CA HIS A 100 -31.90 -1.24 -10.01
C HIS A 100 -33.09 -2.04 -9.48
N ASN A 101 -33.02 -2.47 -8.22
CA ASN A 101 -34.04 -3.33 -7.64
C ASN A 101 -35.24 -2.54 -7.08
N LEU A 102 -35.02 -1.31 -6.60
CA LEU A 102 -36.08 -0.44 -6.08
C LEU A 102 -36.74 0.42 -7.17
N PHE A 103 -36.00 0.76 -8.23
CA PHE A 103 -36.47 1.64 -9.30
C PHE A 103 -36.28 0.96 -10.66
N GLN A 104 -37.39 0.63 -11.34
CA GLN A 104 -37.39 0.04 -12.68
C GLN A 104 -37.10 1.07 -13.79
N TRP A 105 -36.02 1.83 -13.64
CA TRP A 105 -35.60 2.81 -14.64
C TRP A 105 -34.91 2.12 -15.82
N ASN A 106 -35.45 2.34 -17.03
CA ASN A 106 -34.95 1.72 -18.27
C ASN A 106 -33.46 1.96 -18.54
N TRP A 107 -32.95 3.15 -18.22
CA TRP A 107 -31.53 3.48 -18.40
C TRP A 107 -30.63 2.67 -17.44
N LEU A 108 -31.10 2.45 -16.21
CA LEU A 108 -30.39 1.72 -15.18
C LEU A 108 -30.32 0.23 -15.51
N SER A 109 -31.42 -0.33 -16.02
CA SER A 109 -31.48 -1.71 -16.51
C SER A 109 -30.56 -1.96 -17.71
N MET A 110 -30.39 -0.96 -18.59
CA MET A 110 -29.44 -1.05 -19.70
C MET A 110 -27.99 -1.07 -19.21
N VAL A 111 -27.63 -0.17 -18.30
CA VAL A 111 -26.29 -0.14 -17.66
C VAL A 111 -26.03 -1.45 -16.90
N TRP A 112 -27.00 -1.92 -16.12
CA TRP A 112 -26.93 -3.18 -15.38
C TRP A 112 -26.64 -4.36 -16.30
N ARG A 113 -27.41 -4.50 -17.39
CA ARG A 113 -27.23 -5.58 -18.36
C ARG A 113 -25.83 -5.59 -18.97
N HIS A 114 -25.28 -4.44 -19.33
CA HIS A 114 -23.91 -4.35 -19.86
C HIS A 114 -22.86 -4.69 -18.81
N LEU A 115 -23.02 -4.22 -17.57
CA LEU A 115 -22.11 -4.55 -16.46
C LEU A 115 -22.10 -6.06 -16.17
N THR A 116 -23.30 -6.66 -16.15
CA THR A 116 -23.49 -8.10 -15.90
C THR A 116 -23.02 -9.00 -17.03
N ALA A 117 -22.74 -8.44 -18.22
CA ALA A 117 -22.25 -9.20 -19.37
C ALA A 117 -20.74 -9.41 -19.34
N ILE A 118 -19.98 -8.63 -18.57
CA ILE A 118 -18.50 -8.65 -18.56
C ILE A 118 -17.85 -8.80 -17.16
N PRO A 119 -18.39 -9.63 -16.25
CA PRO A 119 -17.90 -9.73 -14.88
C PRO A 119 -16.44 -10.24 -14.80
N SER A 120 -16.01 -11.10 -15.72
CA SER A 120 -14.62 -11.56 -15.83
C SER A 120 -13.63 -10.44 -16.20
N ILE A 121 -14.05 -9.51 -17.06
CA ILE A 121 -13.21 -8.36 -17.46
C ILE A 121 -13.04 -7.41 -16.28
N ILE A 122 -14.13 -7.15 -15.54
CA ILE A 122 -14.12 -6.32 -14.33
C ILE A 122 -13.14 -6.92 -13.30
N ALA A 123 -13.21 -8.24 -13.06
CA ALA A 123 -12.31 -8.92 -12.15
C ALA A 123 -10.83 -8.84 -12.60
N PHE A 124 -10.56 -8.96 -13.90
CA PHE A 124 -9.20 -8.84 -14.44
C PHE A 124 -8.63 -7.43 -14.29
N ILE A 125 -9.41 -6.40 -14.62
CA ILE A 125 -9.02 -5.00 -14.43
C ILE A 125 -8.75 -4.72 -12.96
N TYR A 126 -9.59 -5.25 -12.07
CA TYR A 126 -9.42 -5.11 -10.63
C TYR A 126 -8.10 -5.75 -10.16
N MET A 127 -7.77 -6.96 -10.62
CA MET A 127 -6.47 -7.58 -10.32
C MET A 127 -5.29 -6.76 -10.82
N PHE A 128 -5.39 -6.21 -12.03
CA PHE A 128 -4.33 -5.38 -12.60
C PHE A 128 -4.14 -4.08 -11.81
N PHE A 129 -5.23 -3.44 -11.39
CA PHE A 129 -5.20 -2.28 -10.50
C PHE A 129 -4.45 -2.58 -9.20
N TRP A 130 -4.73 -3.73 -8.58
CA TRP A 130 -4.03 -4.14 -7.36
C TRP A 130 -2.55 -4.46 -7.58
N ALA A 131 -2.19 -5.04 -8.72
CA ALA A 131 -0.79 -5.28 -9.09
C ALA A 131 -0.02 -3.96 -9.26
N LEU A 132 -0.62 -3.00 -9.99
CA LEU A 132 -0.08 -1.64 -10.18
C LEU A 132 0.06 -0.90 -8.85
N LEU A 133 -0.94 -1.03 -7.98
CA LEU A 133 -0.90 -0.43 -6.66
C LEU A 133 0.22 -1.01 -5.81
N GLY A 134 0.39 -2.34 -5.82
CA GLY A 134 1.53 -2.99 -5.22
C GLY A 134 2.83 -2.40 -5.73
N TYR A 135 2.97 -2.26 -7.04
CA TYR A 135 4.13 -1.67 -7.71
C TYR A 135 4.41 -0.23 -7.27
N GLU A 136 3.43 0.65 -7.29
CA GLU A 136 3.60 2.05 -6.86
C GLU A 136 3.98 2.13 -5.38
N ILE A 137 3.39 1.28 -4.51
CA ILE A 137 3.79 1.23 -3.10
C ILE A 137 5.23 0.72 -2.94
N GLY A 138 5.64 -0.26 -3.73
CA GLY A 138 7.01 -0.79 -3.71
C GLY A 138 8.03 0.24 -4.17
N LYS A 139 7.69 0.99 -5.21
CA LYS A 139 8.52 2.04 -5.78
C LYS A 139 8.62 3.25 -4.85
N GLY A 140 7.51 3.67 -4.24
CA GLY A 140 7.45 4.90 -3.44
C GLY A 140 7.83 4.75 -1.97
N PHE A 141 7.81 3.54 -1.39
CA PHE A 141 8.00 3.34 0.06
C PHE A 141 9.06 2.31 0.45
N GLY A 142 9.79 1.72 -0.51
CA GLY A 142 10.90 0.81 -0.23
C GLY A 142 10.58 -0.26 0.82
N HIS A 143 11.45 -0.43 1.83
CA HIS A 143 11.30 -1.44 2.90
C HIS A 143 10.09 -1.15 3.84
N GLY A 144 9.77 0.12 4.10
CA GLY A 144 8.63 0.55 4.94
C GLY A 144 7.25 0.32 4.32
N GLY A 145 7.18 0.24 2.98
CA GLY A 145 5.94 0.02 2.22
C GLY A 145 5.22 -1.29 2.51
N ARG A 146 5.89 -2.30 3.10
CA ARG A 146 5.30 -3.61 3.40
C ARG A 146 4.17 -3.54 4.44
N THR A 147 4.31 -2.70 5.46
CA THR A 147 3.29 -2.53 6.51
C THR A 147 2.11 -1.72 5.98
N LEU A 148 2.37 -0.69 5.16
CA LEU A 148 1.36 0.09 4.47
C LEU A 148 0.57 -0.78 3.49
N LEU A 149 1.24 -1.57 2.66
CA LEU A 149 0.61 -2.54 1.76
C LEU A 149 -0.32 -3.47 2.55
N LYS A 150 0.16 -4.08 3.63
CA LYS A 150 -0.64 -5.04 4.43
C LYS A 150 -1.87 -4.39 5.05
N LYS A 151 -1.74 -3.22 5.71
CA LYS A 151 -2.87 -2.53 6.35
C LYS A 151 -3.90 -2.04 5.32
N THR A 152 -3.40 -1.43 4.23
CA THR A 152 -4.24 -0.86 3.16
C THR A 152 -4.97 -1.96 2.41
N PHE A 153 -4.28 -3.06 2.10
CA PHE A 153 -4.86 -4.25 1.49
C PHE A 153 -5.95 -4.86 2.39
N LEU A 154 -5.67 -5.08 3.67
CA LEU A 154 -6.63 -5.70 4.58
C LEU A 154 -7.89 -4.85 4.79
N LEU A 155 -7.73 -3.52 4.94
CA LEU A 155 -8.84 -2.59 5.16
C LEU A 155 -9.82 -2.55 3.98
N SER A 156 -9.32 -2.68 2.76
CA SER A 156 -10.13 -2.67 1.54
C SER A 156 -10.70 -4.05 1.20
N LEU A 157 -9.99 -5.13 1.51
CA LEU A 157 -10.39 -6.48 1.15
C LEU A 157 -11.39 -7.08 2.13
N ILE A 158 -11.35 -6.71 3.41
CA ILE A 158 -12.30 -7.20 4.44
C ILE A 158 -13.76 -6.87 4.07
N PRO A 159 -14.14 -5.62 3.74
CA PRO A 159 -15.53 -5.30 3.35
C PRO A 159 -15.98 -6.07 2.10
N ASN A 160 -15.10 -6.20 1.11
CA ASN A 160 -15.41 -6.89 -0.14
C ASN A 160 -15.58 -8.41 0.07
N LEU A 161 -14.70 -9.04 0.86
CA LEU A 161 -14.84 -10.45 1.26
C LEU A 161 -16.10 -10.67 2.09
N MET A 162 -16.39 -9.79 3.06
CA MET A 162 -17.60 -9.92 3.86
C MET A 162 -18.86 -9.87 2.99
N LEU A 163 -18.94 -8.94 2.03
CA LEU A 163 -20.08 -8.88 1.11
C LEU A 163 -20.25 -10.18 0.32
N MET A 164 -19.16 -10.71 -0.26
CA MET A 164 -19.20 -11.98 -0.98
C MET A 164 -19.64 -13.14 -0.09
N VAL A 165 -19.13 -13.22 1.14
CA VAL A 165 -19.51 -14.26 2.11
C VAL A 165 -20.99 -14.14 2.50
N LEU A 166 -21.48 -12.92 2.76
CA LEU A 166 -22.89 -12.66 3.08
C LEU A 166 -23.82 -13.05 1.91
N THR A 167 -23.39 -12.83 0.66
CA THR A 167 -24.13 -13.32 -0.51
C THR A 167 -24.11 -14.84 -0.63
N VAL A 168 -23.01 -15.54 -0.30
CA VAL A 168 -22.94 -17.01 -0.34
C VAL A 168 -23.83 -17.66 0.72
N PHE A 169 -23.91 -17.06 1.92
CA PHE A 169 -24.75 -17.55 3.01
C PHE A 169 -26.23 -17.16 2.86
N GLU A 170 -26.63 -16.62 1.71
CA GLU A 170 -28.01 -16.22 1.40
C GLU A 170 -28.61 -15.19 2.39
N ILE A 171 -27.77 -14.51 3.19
CA ILE A 171 -28.20 -13.39 4.04
C ILE A 171 -28.65 -12.21 3.16
N ILE A 172 -28.03 -12.07 1.98
CA ILE A 172 -28.50 -11.15 0.92
C ILE A 172 -29.06 -12.01 -0.23
N PRO A 173 -30.28 -11.73 -0.73
CA PRO A 173 -30.91 -12.57 -1.74
C PRO A 173 -30.10 -12.61 -3.05
N HIS A 174 -29.77 -13.81 -3.53
CA HIS A 174 -29.04 -14.00 -4.79
C HIS A 174 -29.71 -13.33 -6.00
N SER A 175 -31.06 -13.27 -6.00
CA SER A 175 -31.86 -12.65 -7.06
C SER A 175 -31.56 -11.17 -7.27
N TRP A 176 -31.03 -10.47 -6.26
CA TRP A 176 -30.67 -9.05 -6.38
C TRP A 176 -29.43 -8.84 -7.25
N PHE A 177 -28.64 -9.88 -7.44
CA PHE A 177 -27.38 -9.82 -8.18
C PHE A 177 -27.37 -10.74 -9.41
N GLU A 178 -28.50 -11.35 -9.78
CA GLU A 178 -28.58 -12.08 -11.04
C GLU A 178 -28.54 -11.10 -12.24
N PRO A 179 -27.83 -11.42 -13.32
CA PRO A 179 -27.01 -12.62 -13.56
C PRO A 179 -25.52 -12.46 -13.15
N LEU A 180 -25.16 -11.34 -12.52
CA LEU A 180 -23.78 -10.96 -12.15
C LEU A 180 -23.08 -11.98 -11.23
N LEU A 181 -23.80 -12.50 -10.22
CA LEU A 181 -23.25 -13.32 -9.13
C LEU A 181 -23.79 -14.76 -9.18
N THR A 182 -23.43 -15.50 -10.24
CA THR A 182 -23.62 -16.96 -10.26
C THR A 182 -22.73 -17.62 -9.20
N LYS A 183 -23.15 -18.77 -8.64
CA LYS A 183 -22.37 -19.51 -7.62
C LYS A 183 -20.93 -19.78 -8.08
N THR A 184 -20.74 -20.14 -9.35
CA THR A 184 -19.42 -20.37 -9.95
C THR A 184 -18.58 -19.09 -9.99
N PHE A 185 -19.19 -17.95 -10.33
CA PHE A 185 -18.50 -16.66 -10.34
C PHE A 185 -18.10 -16.21 -8.94
N ILE A 186 -18.96 -16.41 -7.93
CA ILE A 186 -18.64 -16.06 -6.54
C ILE A 186 -17.42 -16.86 -6.04
N ILE A 187 -17.39 -18.17 -6.30
CA ILE A 187 -16.24 -19.02 -5.95
C ILE A 187 -14.97 -18.53 -6.66
N ALA A 188 -15.06 -18.20 -7.95
CA ALA A 188 -13.94 -17.61 -8.68
C ALA A 188 -13.47 -16.29 -8.06
N CYS A 189 -14.39 -15.39 -7.69
CA CYS A 189 -14.06 -14.13 -7.02
C CYS A 189 -13.40 -14.34 -5.66
N ILE A 190 -13.80 -15.33 -4.88
CA ILE A 190 -13.13 -15.67 -3.61
C ILE A 190 -11.68 -16.10 -3.88
N ILE A 191 -11.46 -16.99 -4.84
CA ILE A 191 -10.12 -17.46 -5.22
C ILE A 191 -9.26 -16.28 -5.72
N LEU A 192 -9.80 -15.45 -6.63
CA LEU A 192 -9.11 -14.26 -7.12
C LEU A 192 -8.79 -13.29 -5.98
N THR A 193 -9.69 -13.14 -5.01
CA THR A 193 -9.50 -12.25 -3.86
C THR A 193 -8.40 -12.75 -2.92
N ILE A 194 -8.26 -14.06 -2.75
CA ILE A 194 -7.10 -14.66 -2.06
C ILE A 194 -5.81 -14.41 -2.86
N LEU A 195 -5.85 -14.55 -4.19
CA LEU A 195 -4.71 -14.31 -5.09
C LEU A 195 -4.33 -12.83 -5.22
N LEU A 196 -5.21 -11.89 -4.89
CA LEU A 196 -4.89 -10.46 -4.92
C LEU A 196 -3.72 -10.11 -4.01
N TYR A 197 -3.56 -10.81 -2.86
CA TYR A 197 -2.47 -10.55 -1.93
C TYR A 197 -1.10 -10.90 -2.53
N PRO A 198 -0.87 -12.14 -3.04
CA PRO A 198 0.40 -12.46 -3.70
C PRO A 198 0.63 -11.62 -4.96
N ILE A 199 -0.41 -11.25 -5.72
CA ILE A 199 -0.27 -10.38 -6.90
C ILE A 199 0.21 -8.98 -6.49
N SER A 200 -0.41 -8.38 -5.47
CA SER A 200 -0.01 -7.07 -4.94
C SER A 200 1.41 -7.12 -4.37
N TRP A 201 1.78 -8.24 -3.73
CA TRP A 201 3.13 -8.48 -3.23
C TRP A 201 4.18 -8.59 -4.35
N LEU A 202 3.85 -9.25 -5.46
CA LEU A 202 4.70 -9.31 -6.65
C LEU A 202 4.91 -7.93 -7.26
N GLY A 203 3.82 -7.15 -7.39
CA GLY A 203 3.90 -5.74 -7.79
C GLY A 203 4.83 -4.96 -6.88
N TYR A 204 4.65 -5.05 -5.56
CA TYR A 204 5.51 -4.41 -4.57
C TYR A 204 6.98 -4.79 -4.69
N ARG A 205 7.28 -6.09 -4.88
CA ARG A 205 8.65 -6.54 -5.07
C ARG A 205 9.27 -5.97 -6.34
N TRP A 206 8.48 -5.80 -7.40
CA TRP A 206 8.94 -5.23 -8.66
C TRP A 206 9.16 -3.72 -8.55
N GLY A 207 8.22 -2.99 -7.96
CA GLY A 207 8.35 -1.54 -7.72
C GLY A 207 9.58 -1.21 -6.90
N ARG A 208 9.82 -1.98 -5.83
CA ARG A 208 11.01 -1.81 -4.97
C ARG A 208 12.32 -2.00 -5.73
N LYS A 209 12.39 -2.97 -6.67
CA LYS A 209 13.59 -3.18 -7.50
C LYS A 209 13.83 -2.04 -8.49
N ALA A 210 12.77 -1.35 -8.92
CA ALA A 210 12.87 -0.23 -9.85
C ALA A 210 13.23 1.10 -9.17
N SER A 211 13.23 1.14 -7.84
CA SER A 211 13.62 2.30 -7.02
C SER A 211 15.09 2.28 -6.60
N ILE A 212 15.82 1.19 -6.87
CA ILE A 212 17.27 1.04 -6.63
C ILE A 212 18.01 1.47 -7.89
#